data_AF-A0A9X5BGR6-F1
#
_entry.id   AF-A0A9X5BGR6-F1
#
_cell.length_a   1.000
_cell.length_b   1.000
_cell.length_c   1.000
_cell.angle_alpha   90.00
_cell.angle_beta   90.00
_cell.angle_gamma   90.00
#
_symmetry.space_group_name_H-M   'P 1'
#
loop_
_entity.id
_entity.type
_entity.pdbx_description
1 polymer ?
#
loop_
_entity_poly.entity_id
_entity_poly.type
_entity_poly.pdbx_seq_one_letter_code
_entity_poly.pdbx_strand_id
1 'polypeptide(L)'
;MVNTIENYFQWKTNPKEPSIEKKYENHMIISQWKKTDVLYSFIGIYQIGIYVFYPDKCKRTNYTIKNEAGEYFSLEYLTAEFKKYEKLNKTIIDSNFIQYIDSFGNVIPIWPGGNTDKGKRSYCFDIPDIYFKKYEKWFSAMRQLYPHSCLDGIIDNEFSTDNTKIFLDNMNEDTYPKSLKHVVEVITKRKKYLDGF
;
A
#
# COMPACT_ATOMS: atom_id res chain seq x y z
N MET A 1 -2.89 -17.94 2.10
CA MET A 1 -2.64 -17.14 0.89
C MET A 1 -3.74 -16.10 0.82
N VAL A 2 -3.38 -14.82 0.78
CA VAL A 2 -4.37 -13.75 0.72
C VAL A 2 -4.81 -13.55 -0.73
N ASN A 3 -5.91 -14.17 -1.13
CA ASN A 3 -6.44 -14.14 -2.50
C ASN A 3 -7.83 -13.51 -2.60
N THR A 4 -8.47 -13.24 -1.46
CA THR A 4 -9.77 -12.54 -1.37
C THR A 4 -9.68 -11.47 -0.29
N ILE A 5 -10.59 -10.50 -0.35
CA ILE A 5 -10.67 -9.41 0.64
C ILE A 5 -11.00 -9.98 2.03
N GLU A 6 -11.90 -10.96 2.10
CA GLU A 6 -12.23 -11.66 3.35
C GLU A 6 -11.00 -12.39 3.92
N ASN A 7 -10.25 -13.12 3.08
CA ASN A 7 -9.02 -13.79 3.50
C ASN A 7 -7.95 -12.79 3.95
N TYR A 8 -7.87 -11.60 3.33
CA TYR A 8 -6.98 -10.54 3.80
C TYR A 8 -7.32 -10.12 5.22
N PHE A 9 -8.58 -9.80 5.51
CA PHE A 9 -8.98 -9.35 6.84
C PHE A 9 -8.83 -10.46 7.90
N GLN A 10 -9.16 -11.71 7.56
CA GLN A 10 -8.92 -12.86 8.43
C GLN A 10 -7.42 -13.06 8.73
N TRP A 11 -6.56 -12.96 7.71
CA TRP A 11 -5.11 -13.04 7.90
C TRP A 11 -4.61 -11.88 8.76
N LYS A 12 -5.00 -10.64 8.43
CA LYS A 12 -4.50 -9.43 9.08
C LYS A 12 -4.90 -9.32 10.56
N THR A 13 -6.03 -9.92 10.94
CA THR A 13 -6.53 -9.95 12.33
C THR A 13 -6.01 -11.15 13.13
N ASN A 14 -5.39 -12.14 12.49
CA ASN A 14 -4.86 -13.33 13.16
C ASN A 14 -3.42 -13.09 13.65
N PRO A 15 -3.16 -13.00 14.97
CA PRO A 15 -1.82 -12.73 15.50
C PRO A 15 -0.83 -13.89 15.29
N LYS A 16 -1.31 -15.08 14.91
CA LYS A 16 -0.46 -16.24 14.61
C LYS A 16 0.08 -16.23 13.19
N GLU A 17 -0.56 -15.48 12.30
CA GLU A 17 -0.11 -15.39 10.91
C GLU A 17 1.09 -14.45 10.79
N PRO A 18 2.15 -14.84 10.06
CA PRO A 18 3.29 -13.97 9.86
C PRO A 18 2.91 -12.77 9.00
N SER A 19 3.59 -11.64 9.21
CA SER A 19 3.52 -10.51 8.29
C SER A 19 4.09 -10.88 6.92
N ILE A 20 3.79 -10.08 5.89
CA ILE A 20 4.30 -10.31 4.53
C ILE A 20 5.84 -10.26 4.52
N GLU A 21 6.42 -9.30 5.22
CA GLU A 21 7.87 -9.17 5.38
C GLU A 21 8.46 -10.40 6.06
N LYS A 22 7.82 -10.89 7.13
CA LYS A 22 8.28 -12.08 7.86
C LYS A 22 8.20 -13.33 6.99
N LYS A 23 7.13 -13.48 6.21
CA LYS A 23 6.93 -14.61 5.30
C LYS A 23 8.03 -14.73 4.24
N TYR A 24 8.60 -13.60 3.82
CA TYR A 24 9.60 -13.54 2.74
C TYR A 24 11.00 -13.15 3.23
N GLU A 25 11.28 -13.18 4.54
CA GLU A 25 12.56 -12.74 5.11
C GLU A 25 13.77 -13.57 4.61
N ASN A 26 13.53 -14.83 4.24
CA ASN A 26 14.57 -15.75 3.77
C ASN A 26 14.73 -15.75 2.24
N HIS A 27 13.99 -14.90 1.50
CA HIS A 27 14.17 -14.77 0.06
C HIS A 27 15.59 -14.26 -0.23
N MET A 28 16.25 -14.82 -1.27
CA MET A 28 17.69 -14.64 -1.54
C MET A 28 18.14 -13.17 -1.59
N ILE A 29 17.33 -12.30 -2.19
CA ILE A 29 17.61 -10.85 -2.25
C ILE A 29 17.13 -10.10 -1.00
N ILE A 30 15.97 -10.48 -0.44
CA ILE A 30 15.34 -9.76 0.67
C ILE A 30 16.14 -9.94 1.97
N SER A 31 16.71 -11.12 2.17
CA SER A 31 17.53 -11.45 3.34
C SER A 31 18.78 -10.57 3.48
N GLN A 32 19.17 -9.87 2.41
CA GLN A 32 20.30 -8.93 2.39
C GLN A 32 19.92 -7.53 2.90
N TRP A 33 18.63 -7.23 3.05
CA TRP A 33 18.15 -5.93 3.48
C TRP A 33 18.14 -5.83 5.01
N LYS A 34 18.74 -4.75 5.54
CA LYS A 34 18.87 -4.56 6.99
C LYS A 34 17.52 -4.39 7.69
N LYS A 35 16.57 -3.77 6.99
CA LYS A 35 15.20 -3.53 7.43
C LYS A 35 14.29 -3.62 6.21
N THR A 36 13.11 -4.18 6.44
CA THR A 36 12.10 -4.39 5.41
C THR A 36 10.77 -3.79 5.83
N ASP A 37 9.95 -3.50 4.84
CA ASP A 37 8.57 -3.05 5.01
C ASP A 37 7.74 -3.52 3.80
N VAL A 38 6.42 -3.50 3.93
CA VAL A 38 5.53 -3.61 2.77
C VAL A 38 5.55 -2.32 1.96
N LEU A 39 5.59 -2.39 0.64
CA LEU A 39 5.60 -1.22 -0.25
C LEU A 39 4.23 -0.54 -0.24
N TYR A 40 3.18 -1.28 -0.57
CA TYR A 40 1.80 -0.83 -0.56
C TYR A 40 0.99 -1.47 0.57
N SER A 41 0.27 -0.64 1.33
CA SER A 41 -0.65 -1.09 2.38
C SER A 41 -2.06 -1.27 1.82
N PHE A 42 -2.62 -2.47 1.97
CA PHE A 42 -4.03 -2.72 1.61
C PHE A 42 -4.97 -1.80 2.37
N ILE A 43 -4.75 -1.58 3.67
CA ILE A 43 -5.64 -0.77 4.52
C ILE A 43 -5.67 0.68 4.03
N GLY A 44 -4.51 1.26 3.73
CA GLY A 44 -4.43 2.62 3.19
C GLY A 44 -5.15 2.76 1.86
N ILE A 45 -4.90 1.84 0.92
CA ILE A 45 -5.55 1.79 -0.39
C ILE A 45 -7.08 1.59 -0.26
N TYR A 46 -7.52 0.74 0.67
CA TYR A 46 -8.92 0.46 0.92
C TYR A 46 -9.65 1.69 1.48
N GLN A 47 -9.03 2.41 2.42
CA GLN A 47 -9.58 3.66 2.97
C GLN A 47 -9.77 4.74 1.90
N ILE A 48 -8.82 4.86 0.97
CA ILE A 48 -8.95 5.78 -0.18
C ILE A 48 -10.13 5.34 -1.08
N GLY A 49 -10.28 4.04 -1.29
CA GLY A 49 -11.43 3.49 -2.02
C GLY A 49 -12.78 3.77 -1.36
N ILE A 50 -12.87 3.72 -0.02
CA ILE A 50 -14.08 4.11 0.72
C ILE A 50 -14.39 5.58 0.44
N TYR A 51 -13.38 6.45 0.50
CA TYR A 51 -13.56 7.87 0.18
C TYR A 51 -14.05 8.10 -1.25
N VAL A 52 -13.52 7.36 -2.22
CA VAL A 52 -13.87 7.51 -3.63
C VAL A 52 -15.32 7.07 -3.92
N PHE A 53 -15.71 5.88 -3.47
CA PHE A 53 -17.00 5.28 -3.86
C PHE A 53 -18.14 5.55 -2.86
N TYR A 54 -17.79 5.89 -1.62
CA TYR A 54 -18.74 6.11 -0.52
C TYR A 54 -18.40 7.42 0.21
N PRO A 55 -18.36 8.57 -0.49
CA PRO A 55 -17.99 9.84 0.11
C PRO A 55 -18.95 10.27 1.24
N ASP A 56 -20.21 9.80 1.23
CA ASP A 56 -21.18 10.01 2.31
C ASP A 56 -20.84 9.26 3.60
N LYS A 57 -20.03 8.19 3.52
CA LYS A 57 -19.59 7.36 4.66
C LYS A 57 -18.29 7.83 5.30
N CYS A 58 -17.74 8.95 4.85
CA CYS A 58 -16.46 9.42 5.35
C CYS A 58 -16.36 10.94 5.46
N LYS A 59 -15.44 11.37 6.31
CA LYS A 59 -15.00 12.76 6.46
C LYS A 59 -13.54 12.83 6.05
N ARG A 60 -13.26 13.61 5.02
CA ARG A 60 -11.91 13.84 4.50
C ARG A 60 -11.37 15.18 4.98
N THR A 61 -10.14 15.19 5.50
CA THR A 61 -9.33 16.41 5.64
C THR A 61 -8.28 16.46 4.52
N ASN A 62 -7.34 17.40 4.57
CA ASN A 62 -6.21 17.41 3.62
C ASN A 62 -5.28 16.18 3.74
N TYR A 63 -5.32 15.48 4.88
CA TYR A 63 -4.31 14.48 5.24
C TYR A 63 -4.88 13.17 5.78
N THR A 64 -6.19 13.12 6.06
CA THR A 64 -6.83 11.98 6.72
C THR A 64 -8.21 11.70 6.14
N ILE A 65 -8.59 10.42 6.15
CA ILE A 65 -9.94 9.94 5.85
C ILE A 65 -10.45 9.26 7.11
N LYS A 66 -11.60 9.69 7.61
CA LYS A 66 -12.24 9.22 8.83
C LYS A 66 -13.68 8.80 8.53
N ASN A 67 -14.30 8.01 9.40
CA ASN A 67 -15.71 7.66 9.29
C ASN A 67 -16.62 8.87 9.60
N GLU A 68 -17.93 8.68 9.49
CA GLU A 68 -18.94 9.72 9.78
C GLU A 68 -18.84 10.23 11.24
N ALA A 69 -18.43 9.39 12.18
CA ALA A 69 -18.21 9.76 13.58
C ALA A 69 -16.89 10.55 13.81
N GLY A 70 -16.04 10.70 12.80
CA GLY A 70 -14.76 11.39 12.91
C GLY A 70 -13.60 10.52 13.43
N GLU A 71 -13.79 9.21 13.42
CA GLU A 71 -12.83 8.20 13.88
C GLU A 71 -12.05 7.62 12.68
N TYR A 72 -10.84 7.12 12.93
CA TYR A 72 -10.11 6.40 11.89
C TYR A 72 -10.74 5.04 11.63
N PHE A 73 -10.71 4.59 10.38
CA PHE A 73 -11.12 3.24 10.00
C PHE A 73 -10.17 2.21 10.61
N SER A 74 -10.55 1.68 11.78
CA SER A 74 -9.77 0.65 12.47
C SER A 74 -9.82 -0.67 11.71
N LEU A 75 -8.87 -1.57 12.01
CA LEU A 75 -8.86 -2.90 11.41
C LEU A 75 -10.12 -3.69 11.81
N GLU A 76 -10.56 -3.55 13.06
CA GLU A 76 -11.77 -4.18 13.59
C GLU A 76 -13.01 -3.70 12.82
N TYR A 77 -13.14 -2.38 12.63
CA TYR A 77 -14.25 -1.80 11.86
C TYR A 77 -14.23 -2.32 10.42
N LEU A 78 -13.10 -2.22 9.73
CA LEU A 78 -13.00 -2.66 8.34
C LEU A 78 -13.28 -4.16 8.20
N THR A 79 -12.82 -4.98 9.13
CA THR A 79 -13.08 -6.43 9.14
C THR A 79 -14.56 -6.75 9.33
N ALA A 80 -15.26 -6.00 10.19
CA ALA A 80 -16.69 -6.20 10.40
C ALA A 80 -17.54 -5.69 9.22
N GLU A 81 -17.09 -4.61 8.56
CA GLU A 81 -17.94 -3.82 7.67
C GLU A 81 -17.59 -3.91 6.19
N PHE A 82 -16.48 -4.58 5.81
CA PHE A 82 -16.02 -4.57 4.41
C PHE A 82 -17.09 -5.01 3.41
N LYS A 83 -18.00 -5.93 3.80
CA LYS A 83 -19.08 -6.44 2.94
C LYS A 83 -20.05 -5.35 2.49
N LYS A 84 -20.20 -4.25 3.24
CA LYS A 84 -21.06 -3.10 2.86
C LYS A 84 -20.50 -2.30 1.68
N TYR A 85 -19.20 -2.42 1.39
CA TYR A 85 -18.53 -1.66 0.33
C TYR A 85 -18.42 -2.46 -0.98
N GLU A 86 -19.55 -2.97 -1.48
CA GLU A 86 -19.59 -3.88 -2.65
C GLU A 86 -18.91 -3.33 -3.91
N LYS A 87 -19.12 -2.04 -4.24
CA LYS A 87 -18.53 -1.40 -5.43
C LYS A 87 -17.01 -1.31 -5.32
N LEU A 88 -16.51 -0.97 -4.14
CA LEU A 88 -15.07 -0.96 -3.84
C LEU A 88 -14.49 -2.38 -3.92
N ASN A 89 -15.14 -3.35 -3.27
CA ASN A 89 -14.70 -4.74 -3.26
C ASN A 89 -14.60 -5.30 -4.69
N LYS A 90 -15.63 -5.05 -5.51
CA LYS A 90 -15.64 -5.41 -6.91
C LYS A 90 -14.48 -4.78 -7.67
N THR A 91 -14.23 -3.49 -7.49
CA THR A 91 -13.13 -2.77 -8.15
C THR A 91 -11.74 -3.33 -7.76
N ILE A 92 -11.55 -3.68 -6.48
CA ILE A 92 -10.32 -4.31 -5.98
C ILE A 92 -10.13 -5.71 -6.58
N ILE A 93 -11.20 -6.48 -6.72
CA ILE A 93 -11.16 -7.81 -7.33
C ILE A 93 -10.86 -7.70 -8.83
N ASP A 94 -11.59 -6.84 -9.56
CA ASP A 94 -11.49 -6.67 -11.01
C ASP A 94 -10.12 -6.09 -11.44
N SER A 95 -9.43 -5.36 -10.55
CA SER A 95 -8.06 -4.88 -10.77
C SER A 95 -6.98 -5.94 -10.46
N ASN A 96 -7.34 -7.11 -9.95
CA ASN A 96 -6.44 -8.14 -9.40
C ASN A 96 -5.57 -7.67 -8.22
N PHE A 97 -5.78 -6.46 -7.67
CA PHE A 97 -4.95 -5.90 -6.60
C PHE A 97 -4.79 -6.84 -5.42
N ILE A 98 -5.90 -7.44 -4.96
CA ILE A 98 -5.91 -8.35 -3.81
C ILE A 98 -5.04 -9.60 -4.02
N GLN A 99 -4.85 -10.05 -5.27
CA GLN A 99 -4.06 -11.25 -5.58
C GLN A 99 -2.54 -11.01 -5.45
N TYR A 100 -2.10 -9.75 -5.53
CA TYR A 100 -0.68 -9.39 -5.54
C TYR A 100 -0.17 -8.81 -4.23
N ILE A 101 -1.06 -8.44 -3.31
CA ILE A 101 -0.66 -7.77 -2.06
C ILE A 101 0.25 -8.63 -1.17
N ASP A 102 0.01 -9.94 -1.15
CA ASP A 102 0.81 -10.96 -0.43
C ASP A 102 1.92 -11.53 -1.35
N SER A 103 2.67 -10.65 -2.00
CA SER A 103 3.82 -10.99 -2.85
C SER A 103 5.11 -10.46 -2.25
N PHE A 104 6.22 -11.19 -2.39
CA PHE A 104 7.54 -10.66 -2.07
C PHE A 104 7.92 -9.46 -2.96
N GLY A 105 7.30 -9.30 -4.13
CA GLY A 105 7.40 -8.08 -4.94
C GLY A 105 6.86 -6.83 -4.22
N ASN A 106 5.99 -7.02 -3.21
CA ASN A 106 5.48 -5.97 -2.34
C ASN A 106 6.36 -5.76 -1.09
N VAL A 107 7.50 -6.45 -0.95
CA VAL A 107 8.47 -6.20 0.12
C VAL A 107 9.58 -5.30 -0.42
N ILE A 108 9.97 -4.31 0.37
CA ILE A 108 11.03 -3.35 0.05
C ILE A 108 12.07 -3.28 1.17
N PRO A 109 13.32 -2.90 0.86
CA PRO A 109 14.18 -2.34 1.89
C PRO A 109 13.57 -1.02 2.39
N ILE A 110 13.82 -0.67 3.65
CA ILE A 110 13.47 0.63 4.21
C ILE A 110 14.58 1.13 5.13
N TRP A 111 14.76 2.44 5.25
CA TRP A 111 15.73 3.00 6.20
C TRP A 111 15.26 2.81 7.66
N PRO A 112 16.17 2.83 8.65
CA PRO A 112 15.81 2.73 10.06
C PRO A 112 14.76 3.76 10.48
N GLY A 113 13.66 3.30 11.09
CA GLY A 113 12.54 4.14 11.50
C GLY A 113 11.54 4.48 10.38
N GLY A 114 11.87 4.22 9.11
CA GLY A 114 11.01 4.52 7.96
C GLY A 114 9.67 3.77 8.00
N ASN A 115 9.64 2.53 8.47
CA ASN A 115 8.41 1.76 8.64
C ASN A 115 7.41 2.42 9.62
N THR A 116 7.93 3.04 10.68
CA THR A 116 7.11 3.74 11.67
C THR A 116 6.67 5.10 11.16
N ASP A 117 7.57 5.80 10.48
CA ASP A 117 7.30 7.11 9.90
C ASP A 117 6.27 7.05 8.77
N LYS A 118 6.44 6.09 7.84
CA LYS A 118 5.53 5.84 6.71
C LYS A 118 4.10 5.56 7.14
N GLY A 119 3.89 4.80 8.21
CA GLY A 119 2.55 4.48 8.70
C GLY A 119 1.94 5.52 9.63
N LYS A 120 2.68 5.94 10.67
CA LYS A 120 2.08 6.70 11.80
C LYS A 120 2.25 8.22 11.73
N ARG A 121 3.18 8.75 10.92
CA ARG A 121 3.62 10.15 11.04
C ARG A 121 3.60 10.94 9.74
N SER A 122 3.59 10.25 8.61
CA SER A 122 3.68 10.84 7.27
C SER A 122 2.37 11.40 6.73
N TYR A 123 1.23 10.95 7.27
CA TYR A 123 -0.11 11.16 6.71
C TYR A 123 -0.20 10.85 5.21
N CYS A 124 0.42 9.76 4.76
CA CYS A 124 0.48 9.37 3.36
C CYS A 124 -0.26 8.06 3.04
N PHE A 125 -1.05 7.53 3.99
CA PHE A 125 -1.78 6.26 3.84
C PHE A 125 -0.89 5.07 3.45
N ASP A 126 0.38 5.09 3.88
CA ASP A 126 1.40 4.13 3.46
C ASP A 126 1.57 4.02 1.91
N ILE A 127 1.16 5.06 1.17
CA ILE A 127 1.30 5.13 -0.28
C ILE A 127 2.71 5.59 -0.64
N PRO A 128 3.52 4.76 -1.32
CA PRO A 128 4.91 5.07 -1.65
C PRO A 128 5.03 6.22 -2.65
N ASP A 129 4.08 6.37 -3.57
CA ASP A 129 3.98 7.47 -4.54
C ASP A 129 3.95 8.84 -3.86
N ILE A 130 3.47 8.88 -2.60
CA ILE A 130 3.48 10.07 -1.76
C ILE A 130 4.73 10.09 -0.89
N TYR A 131 4.94 9.02 -0.13
CA TYR A 131 5.97 8.95 0.90
C TYR A 131 7.37 9.13 0.30
N PHE A 132 7.73 8.31 -0.69
CA PHE A 132 9.06 8.36 -1.27
C PHE A 132 9.28 9.60 -2.13
N LYS A 133 8.21 10.18 -2.69
CA LYS A 133 8.32 11.46 -3.39
C LYS A 133 8.64 12.59 -2.40
N LYS A 134 7.99 12.62 -1.23
CA LYS A 134 8.31 13.55 -0.14
C LYS A 134 9.72 13.39 0.42
N TYR A 135 10.24 12.15 0.45
CA TYR A 135 11.58 11.81 0.94
C TYR A 135 12.55 11.39 -0.18
N GLU A 136 12.48 12.03 -1.35
CA GLU A 136 13.17 11.61 -2.58
C GLU A 136 14.69 11.44 -2.43
N LYS A 137 15.34 12.27 -1.60
CA LYS A 137 16.78 12.13 -1.29
C LYS A 137 17.09 10.82 -0.57
N TRP A 138 16.27 10.46 0.42
CA TRP A 138 16.41 9.20 1.16
C TRP A 138 16.08 8.00 0.29
N PHE A 139 15.03 8.12 -0.53
CA PHE A 139 14.69 7.10 -1.50
C PHE A 139 15.84 6.85 -2.49
N SER A 140 16.48 7.92 -2.99
CA SER A 140 17.65 7.81 -3.87
C SER A 140 18.86 7.16 -3.20
N ALA A 141 19.14 7.49 -1.93
CA ALA A 141 20.19 6.82 -1.18
C ALA A 141 19.89 5.33 -0.97
N MET A 142 18.63 4.98 -0.70
CA MET A 142 18.19 3.59 -0.55
C MET A 142 18.34 2.78 -1.85
N ARG A 143 18.04 3.38 -3.00
CA ARG A 143 18.29 2.79 -4.33
C ARG A 143 19.75 2.45 -4.54
N GLN A 144 20.65 3.36 -4.18
CA GLN A 144 22.09 3.15 -4.30
C GLN A 144 22.60 2.07 -3.34
N LEU A 145 22.06 2.04 -2.11
CA LEU A 145 22.46 1.04 -1.10
C LEU A 145 21.98 -0.37 -1.45
N TYR A 146 20.83 -0.49 -2.12
CA TYR A 146 20.22 -1.76 -2.50
C TYR A 146 19.93 -1.81 -4.01
N PRO A 147 20.95 -1.93 -4.87
CA PRO A 147 20.78 -1.84 -6.32
C PRO A 147 19.86 -2.92 -6.91
N HIS A 148 19.79 -4.10 -6.27
CA HIS A 148 18.93 -5.21 -6.68
C HIS A 148 17.51 -5.14 -6.09
N SER A 149 17.12 -4.03 -5.48
CA SER A 149 15.81 -3.88 -4.85
C SER A 149 14.68 -3.48 -5.81
N CYS A 150 14.96 -3.25 -7.10
CA CYS A 150 13.99 -2.89 -8.14
C CYS A 150 13.07 -1.71 -7.75
N LEU A 151 13.64 -0.66 -7.15
CA LEU A 151 12.89 0.52 -6.70
C LEU A 151 12.59 1.52 -7.83
N ASP A 152 13.14 1.32 -9.02
CA ASP A 152 12.97 2.25 -10.15
C ASP A 152 11.55 2.23 -10.72
N GLY A 153 11.01 3.43 -10.95
CA GLY A 153 9.65 3.65 -11.42
C GLY A 153 8.58 3.71 -10.33
N ILE A 154 8.94 3.54 -9.04
CA ILE A 154 7.98 3.68 -7.93
C ILE A 154 7.52 5.13 -7.73
N ILE A 155 8.39 6.12 -7.99
CA ILE A 155 8.06 7.55 -7.82
C ILE A 155 8.11 8.36 -9.12
N ASP A 156 8.34 7.67 -10.24
CA ASP A 156 8.47 8.26 -11.58
C ASP A 156 7.20 7.93 -12.38
N ASN A 157 6.04 8.31 -11.86
CA ASN A 157 4.73 7.99 -12.42
C ASN A 157 3.72 9.15 -12.24
N GLU A 158 2.55 9.04 -12.87
CA GLU A 158 1.51 10.07 -12.86
C GLU A 158 0.81 10.27 -11.50
N PHE A 159 0.90 9.31 -10.60
CA PHE A 159 0.32 9.37 -9.25
C PHE A 159 1.28 9.98 -8.23
N SER A 160 2.56 10.16 -8.58
CA SER A 160 3.60 10.59 -7.66
C SER A 160 3.48 12.07 -7.32
N THR A 161 3.43 12.38 -6.03
CA THR A 161 3.35 13.76 -5.51
C THR A 161 3.87 13.81 -4.08
N ASP A 162 4.55 14.87 -3.68
CA ASP A 162 4.98 15.07 -2.29
C ASP A 162 3.85 15.56 -1.37
N ASN A 163 2.62 15.69 -1.88
CA ASN A 163 1.49 16.29 -1.21
C ASN A 163 0.27 15.36 -1.17
N THR A 164 -0.05 14.85 0.02
CA THR A 164 -1.22 13.99 0.25
C THR A 164 -2.53 14.62 -0.20
N LYS A 165 -2.72 15.93 -0.02
CA LYS A 165 -3.96 16.60 -0.43
C LYS A 165 -4.13 16.51 -1.94
N ILE A 166 -3.08 16.81 -2.70
CA ILE A 166 -3.09 16.74 -4.17
C ILE A 166 -3.38 15.32 -4.62
N PHE A 167 -2.73 14.33 -4.00
CA PHE A 167 -3.00 12.92 -4.30
C PHE A 167 -4.48 12.59 -4.10
N LEU A 168 -5.06 12.94 -2.94
CA LEU A 168 -6.45 12.65 -2.62
C LEU A 168 -7.43 13.44 -3.49
N ASP A 169 -7.15 14.70 -3.81
CA ASP A 169 -8.00 15.52 -4.70
C ASP A 169 -8.09 14.92 -6.11
N ASN A 170 -7.04 14.20 -6.55
CA ASN A 170 -7.00 13.53 -7.85
C ASN A 170 -7.62 12.13 -7.84
N MET A 171 -8.03 11.60 -6.68
CA MET A 171 -8.67 10.28 -6.56
C MET A 171 -10.18 10.39 -6.74
N ASN A 172 -10.70 9.73 -7.78
CA ASN A 172 -12.12 9.61 -8.10
C ASN A 172 -12.40 8.23 -8.71
N GLU A 173 -13.64 7.98 -9.12
CA GLU A 173 -14.06 6.67 -9.63
C GLU A 173 -13.31 6.23 -10.90
N ASP A 174 -12.74 7.17 -11.67
CA ASP A 174 -11.96 6.88 -12.89
C ASP A 174 -10.47 6.68 -12.59
N THR A 175 -9.91 7.45 -11.66
CA THR A 175 -8.46 7.42 -11.35
C THR A 175 -8.10 6.36 -10.33
N TYR A 176 -8.99 6.02 -9.40
CA TYR A 176 -8.74 4.99 -8.40
C TYR A 176 -8.49 3.59 -9.01
N PRO A 177 -9.29 3.10 -9.97
CA PRO A 177 -8.98 1.82 -10.62
C PRO A 177 -7.66 1.85 -11.39
N LYS A 178 -7.26 3.00 -11.95
CA LYS A 178 -5.96 3.16 -12.63
C LYS A 178 -4.81 3.09 -11.63
N SER A 179 -4.95 3.70 -10.46
CA SER A 179 -3.94 3.60 -9.41
C SER A 179 -3.80 2.17 -8.90
N LEU A 180 -4.88 1.40 -8.75
CA LEU A 180 -4.80 -0.03 -8.43
C LEU A 180 -4.04 -0.84 -9.48
N LYS A 181 -4.28 -0.58 -10.77
CA LYS A 181 -3.53 -1.23 -11.86
C LYS A 181 -2.05 -0.89 -11.80
N HIS A 182 -1.71 0.38 -11.56
CA HIS A 182 -0.33 0.81 -11.35
C HIS A 182 0.34 0.05 -10.20
N VAL A 183 -0.33 -0.07 -9.05
CA VAL A 183 0.17 -0.84 -7.90
C VAL A 183 0.48 -2.29 -8.29
N VAL A 184 -0.45 -2.95 -9.01
CA VAL A 184 -0.26 -4.33 -9.49
C VAL A 184 0.93 -4.43 -10.45
N GLU A 185 1.07 -3.50 -11.37
CA GLU A 185 2.19 -3.45 -12.31
C GLU A 185 3.53 -3.29 -11.60
N VAL A 186 3.62 -2.38 -10.62
CA VAL A 186 4.81 -2.18 -9.79
C VAL A 186 5.17 -3.45 -9.03
N ILE A 187 4.23 -4.06 -8.31
CA ILE A 187 4.47 -5.29 -7.56
C ILE A 187 4.88 -6.43 -8.51
N THR A 188 4.22 -6.56 -9.65
CA THR A 188 4.51 -7.62 -10.63
C THR A 188 5.88 -7.46 -11.27
N LYS A 189 6.25 -6.24 -11.66
CA LYS A 189 7.57 -5.92 -12.21
C LYS A 189 8.66 -6.24 -11.18
N ARG A 190 8.47 -5.82 -9.94
CA ARG A 190 9.39 -6.11 -8.83
C ARG A 190 9.51 -7.60 -8.58
N LYS A 191 8.38 -8.32 -8.52
CA LYS A 191 8.35 -9.78 -8.35
C LYS A 191 9.20 -10.46 -9.42
N LYS A 192 8.96 -10.16 -10.70
CA LYS A 192 9.70 -10.74 -11.83
C LYS A 192 11.19 -10.42 -11.78
N TYR A 193 11.55 -9.19 -11.40
CA TYR A 193 12.95 -8.80 -11.25
C TYR A 193 13.61 -9.61 -10.12
N LEU A 194 12.99 -9.64 -8.93
CA LEU A 194 13.53 -10.32 -7.77
C LEU A 194 13.61 -11.85 -7.91
N ASP A 195 12.72 -12.46 -8.71
CA ASP A 195 12.78 -13.89 -9.09
C ASP A 195 13.91 -14.20 -10.08
N GLY A 196 14.33 -13.22 -10.89
CA GLY A 196 15.31 -13.39 -11.96
C GLY A 196 16.77 -13.21 -11.52
N PHE A 197 17.00 -12.86 -10.26
CA PHE A 197 18.32 -12.85 -9.62
C PHE A 197 18.48 -14.10 -8.76
#